data_AF-E6QWL8-F1
#
_entry.id   AF-E6QWL8-F1
#
_cell.length_a   1.000
_cell.length_b   1.000
_cell.length_c   1.000
_cell.angle_alpha   90.00
_cell.angle_beta   90.00
_cell.angle_gamma   90.00
#
_symmetry.space_group_name_H-M   'P 1'
#
loop_
_entity.id
_entity.type
_entity.pdbx_description
1 polymer ?
#
loop_
_entity_poly.entity_id
_entity_poly.type
_entity_poly.pdbx_seq_one_letter_code
_entity_poly.pdbx_strand_id
1 'polypeptide(L)'
;MGRMMAHLLSAVAEFERELIRERVRSGLANARAKGKRLGRPCATARQVDKGLSLIKQGETYQAAAKQSGVSISTLLRAHRKTRAV
;
A
#
# COMPACT_ATOMS: atom_id res chain seq x y z
N MET A 1 -14.57 5.24 -45.86
CA MET A 1 -13.22 4.69 -45.54
C MET A 1 -12.67 5.13 -44.18
N GLY A 2 -12.82 6.39 -43.75
CA GLY A 2 -12.28 6.86 -42.45
C GLY A 2 -12.80 6.12 -41.21
N ARG A 3 -14.08 5.71 -41.20
CA ARG A 3 -14.68 4.96 -40.08
C ARG A 3 -14.04 3.57 -39.89
N MET A 4 -13.79 2.85 -40.98
CA MET A 4 -13.14 1.53 -40.94
C MET A 4 -11.70 1.63 -40.43
N MET A 5 -10.95 2.63 -40.90
CA MET A 5 -9.59 2.88 -40.41
C MET A 5 -9.58 3.25 -38.92
N ALA A 6 -10.54 4.06 -38.47
CA ALA A 6 -10.68 4.36 -37.05
C ALA A 6 -10.95 3.09 -36.20
N HIS A 7 -11.76 2.15 -36.69
CA HIS A 7 -12.00 0.88 -36.00
C HIS A 7 -10.76 -0.01 -35.94
N LEU A 8 -10.01 -0.12 -37.05
CA LEU A 8 -8.75 -0.89 -37.06
C LEU A 8 -7.73 -0.29 -36.09
N LEU A 9 -7.56 1.03 -36.10
CA LEU A 9 -6.67 1.72 -35.17
C LEU A 9 -7.12 1.55 -33.71
N SER A 10 -8.42 1.55 -33.45
CA SER A 10 -8.96 1.29 -32.11
C SER A 10 -8.65 -0.13 -31.64
N ALA A 11 -8.82 -1.13 -32.51
CA ALA A 11 -8.50 -2.52 -32.20
C ALA A 11 -6.99 -2.72 -31.91
N VAL A 12 -6.11 -2.07 -32.69
CA VAL A 12 -4.67 -2.09 -32.42
C VAL A 12 -4.34 -1.44 -31.08
N ALA A 13 -4.93 -0.28 -30.78
CA ALA A 13 -4.71 0.40 -29.50
C ALA A 13 -5.19 -0.42 -28.29
N GLU A 14 -6.28 -1.16 -28.44
CA GLU A 14 -6.77 -2.09 -27.41
C GLU A 14 -5.81 -3.26 -27.21
N PHE A 15 -5.33 -3.87 -28.29
CA PHE A 15 -4.34 -4.95 -28.25
C PHE A 15 -3.04 -4.52 -27.56
N GLU A 16 -2.48 -3.37 -27.95
CA GLU A 16 -1.27 -2.84 -27.32
C GLU A 16 -1.47 -2.56 -25.82
N ARG A 17 -2.64 -2.03 -25.45
CA ARG A 17 -2.99 -1.81 -24.03
C ARG A 17 -3.06 -3.12 -23.26
N GLU A 18 -3.59 -4.18 -23.86
CA GLU A 18 -3.65 -5.50 -23.24
C GLU A 18 -2.25 -6.09 -23.02
N LEU A 19 -1.37 -6.03 -24.02
CA LEU A 19 0.03 -6.45 -23.89
C LEU A 19 0.78 -5.70 -22.79
N ILE A 20 0.57 -4.37 -22.68
CA ILE A 20 1.17 -3.56 -21.61
C ILE A 20 0.66 -4.02 -20.24
N ARG A 21 -0.66 -4.27 -20.11
CA ARG A 21 -1.26 -4.75 -18.85
C ARG A 21 -0.71 -6.10 -18.44
N GLU A 22 -0.59 -7.03 -19.38
CA GLU A 22 -0.03 -8.36 -19.12
C GLU A 22 1.41 -8.26 -18.61
N ARG A 23 2.24 -7.45 -19.28
CA ARG A 23 3.63 -7.19 -18.85
C ARG A 23 3.69 -6.61 -17.44
N VAL A 24 2.86 -5.62 -17.13
CA VAL A 24 2.79 -5.03 -15.78
C VAL A 24 2.39 -6.09 -14.74
N ARG A 25 1.36 -6.89 -15.03
CA ARG A 25 0.92 -7.97 -14.13
C ARG A 25 2.03 -8.99 -13.87
N SER A 26 2.73 -9.42 -14.91
CA SER A 26 3.89 -10.32 -14.80
C SER A 26 5.02 -9.71 -13.96
N GLY A 27 5.34 -8.43 -14.19
CA GLY A 27 6.32 -7.69 -13.38
C GLY A 27 5.93 -7.58 -11.90
N LEU A 28 4.65 -7.27 -11.61
CA LEU A 28 4.13 -7.21 -10.25
C LEU A 28 4.14 -8.59 -9.57
N ALA A 29 3.82 -9.66 -10.30
CA ALA A 29 3.88 -11.03 -9.79
C ALA A 29 5.31 -11.41 -9.39
N ASN A 30 6.29 -11.10 -10.25
CA ASN A 30 7.70 -11.32 -9.95
C ASN A 30 8.17 -10.49 -8.72
N ALA A 31 7.77 -9.21 -8.63
CA ALA A 31 8.10 -8.37 -7.47
C ALA A 31 7.51 -8.92 -6.16
N ARG A 32 6.27 -9.45 -6.19
CA ARG A 32 5.65 -10.13 -5.05
C ARG A 32 6.38 -11.41 -4.67
N ALA A 33 6.78 -12.22 -5.65
CA ALA A 33 7.55 -13.46 -5.42
C ALA A 33 8.90 -13.18 -4.74
N LYS A 34 9.53 -12.04 -5.06
CA LYS A 34 10.74 -11.54 -4.40
C LYS A 34 10.49 -10.92 -3.01
N GLY A 35 9.26 -10.98 -2.50
CA GLY A 35 8.88 -10.41 -1.19
C GLY A 35 8.81 -8.88 -1.16
N LYS A 36 8.83 -8.21 -2.32
CA LYS A 36 8.77 -6.75 -2.36
C LYS A 36 7.36 -6.30 -1.98
N ARG A 37 7.26 -5.44 -0.97
CA ARG A 37 5.99 -4.82 -0.59
C ARG A 37 5.55 -3.83 -1.66
N LEU A 38 4.40 -4.06 -2.26
CA LEU A 38 3.78 -3.18 -3.25
C LEU A 38 2.76 -2.25 -2.59
N GLY A 39 2.51 -1.09 -3.20
CA GLY A 39 1.56 -0.08 -2.72
C GLY A 39 2.17 0.96 -1.77
N ARG A 40 1.30 1.73 -1.08
CA ARG A 40 1.74 2.79 -0.18
C ARG A 40 2.53 2.22 1.00
N PRO A 41 3.74 2.73 1.31
CA PRO A 41 4.45 2.35 2.52
C PRO A 41 3.58 2.57 3.75
N CYS A 42 3.47 1.57 4.61
CA CYS A 42 2.86 1.75 5.93
C CYS A 42 3.93 2.04 6.97
N ALA A 43 3.51 2.52 8.14
CA ALA A 43 4.37 2.62 9.31
C ALA A 43 5.09 1.29 9.54
N THR A 44 6.38 1.38 9.84
CA THR A 44 7.20 0.21 10.16
C THR A 44 6.79 -0.37 11.51
N ALA A 45 7.02 -1.67 11.72
CA ALA A 45 6.75 -2.32 13.01
C ALA A 45 7.44 -1.57 14.16
N ARG A 46 8.72 -1.21 13.97
CA ARG A 46 9.51 -0.43 14.94
C ARG A 46 8.85 0.90 15.34
N GLN A 47 8.27 1.63 14.38
CA GLN A 47 7.57 2.89 14.67
C GLN A 47 6.28 2.63 15.47
N VAL A 48 5.52 1.60 15.10
CA VAL A 48 4.30 1.21 15.82
C VAL A 48 4.64 0.75 17.24
N ASP A 49 5.67 -0.08 17.41
CA ASP A 49 6.12 -0.58 18.70
C ASP A 49 6.58 0.55 19.62
N LYS A 50 7.33 1.53 19.08
CA LYS A 50 7.71 2.74 19.81
C LYS A 50 6.47 3.53 20.27
N GLY A 51 5.47 3.69 19.39
CA GLY A 51 4.23 4.37 19.76
C GLY A 51 3.46 3.61 20.85
N LEU A 52 3.38 2.27 20.76
CA LEU A 52 2.72 1.43 21.76
C LEU A 52 3.46 1.42 23.10
N SER A 53 4.80 1.44 23.11
CA SER A 53 5.57 1.52 24.35
C SER A 53 5.34 2.84 25.08
N LEU A 54 5.26 3.96 24.36
CA LEU A 54 4.93 5.27 24.93
C LEU A 54 3.53 5.26 25.55
N ILE A 55 2.55 4.68 24.86
CA ILE A 55 1.19 4.54 25.39
C ILE A 55 1.18 3.68 26.68
N LYS A 56 1.96 2.60 26.73
CA LYS A 56 2.10 1.78 27.94
C LYS A 56 2.74 2.53 29.11
N GLN A 57 3.58 3.53 28.83
CA GLN A 57 4.19 4.42 29.83
C GLN A 57 3.22 5.52 30.32
N GLY A 58 2.00 5.59 29.78
CA GLY A 58 0.98 6.56 30.19
C GLY A 58 0.89 7.80 29.29
N GLU A 59 1.66 7.87 28.20
CA GLU A 59 1.57 8.98 27.23
C GLU A 59 0.22 8.99 26.49
N THR A 60 -0.23 10.19 26.11
CA THR A 60 -1.43 10.34 25.30
C THR A 60 -1.18 9.83 23.87
N TYR A 61 -2.25 9.38 23.19
CA TYR A 61 -2.16 8.95 21.79
C TYR A 61 -1.63 10.04 20.85
N GLN A 62 -1.90 11.32 21.14
CA GLN A 62 -1.39 12.44 20.35
C GLN A 62 0.12 12.62 20.51
N ALA A 63 0.62 12.59 21.75
CA ALA A 63 2.04 12.70 22.03
C ALA A 63 2.82 11.50 21.46
N ALA A 64 2.30 10.28 21.67
CA ALA A 64 2.87 9.06 21.12
C ALA A 64 2.92 9.07 19.58
N ALA A 65 1.87 9.56 18.91
CA ALA A 65 1.84 9.70 17.45
C ALA A 65 2.92 10.68 16.96
N LYS A 66 3.06 11.84 17.60
CA LYS A 66 4.06 12.85 17.25
C LYS A 66 5.49 12.33 17.42
N GLN A 67 5.77 11.58 18.49
CA GLN A 67 7.10 11.04 18.78
C GLN A 67 7.47 9.79 17.96
N SER A 68 6.48 8.98 17.57
CA SER A 68 6.69 7.75 16.78
C SER A 68 6.62 7.99 15.26
N GLY A 69 6.05 9.12 14.83
CA GLY A 69 5.79 9.41 13.42
C GLY A 69 4.66 8.56 12.82
N VAL A 70 3.84 7.95 13.67
CA VAL A 70 2.72 7.09 13.26
C VAL A 70 1.40 7.83 13.48
N SER A 71 0.45 7.68 12.57
CA SER A 71 -0.87 8.31 12.74
C SER A 71 -1.59 7.76 13.98
N ILE A 72 -2.37 8.62 14.64
CA ILE A 72 -3.20 8.25 15.80
C ILE A 72 -4.12 7.06 15.47
N SER A 73 -4.73 7.08 14.28
CA SER A 73 -5.60 6.00 13.78
C SER A 73 -4.88 4.66 13.63
N THR A 74 -3.58 4.66 13.34
CA THR A 74 -2.78 3.44 13.24
C THR A 74 -2.44 2.91 14.64
N LEU A 75 -2.07 3.80 15.58
CA LEU A 75 -1.80 3.42 16.97
C LEU A 75 -3.04 2.87 17.69
N LEU A 76 -4.20 3.51 17.53
CA LEU A 76 -5.47 3.02 18.09
C LEU A 76 -5.83 1.62 17.58
N ARG A 77 -5.69 1.41 16.26
CA ARG A 77 -5.95 0.10 15.64
C ARG A 77 -4.99 -0.97 16.14
N ALA A 78 -3.70 -0.64 16.24
CA ALA A 78 -2.68 -1.54 16.74
C ALA A 78 -2.93 -1.89 18.22
N HIS A 79 -3.20 -0.88 19.06
CA HIS A 79 -3.46 -1.06 20.48
C HIS A 79 -4.72 -1.92 20.74
N ARG A 80 -5.80 -1.72 19.98
CA ARG A 80 -7.00 -2.58 20.02
C ARG A 80 -6.66 -4.03 19.66
N LYS A 81 -5.82 -4.24 18.64
CA LYS A 81 -5.40 -5.58 18.22
C LYS A 81 -4.58 -6.28 19.31
N THR A 82 -3.67 -5.57 19.96
CA THR A 82 -2.85 -6.12 21.07
C THR A 82 -3.69 -6.56 22.26
N ARG A 83 -4.80 -5.88 22.55
CA ARG A 83 -5.67 -6.19 23.71
C ARG A 83 -6.68 -7.32 23.44
N ALA A 84 -6.89 -7.68 22.18
CA ALA A 84 -7.79 -8.77 21.78
C ALA A 84 -7.10 -10.14 21.73
N VAL A 85 -5.78 -10.18 22.00
CA VAL A 85 -4.94 -11.38 22.13
C VAL A 85 -4.57 -11.50 23.60
#